data_AF-Q06QT5-F1
#
_entry.id   AF-Q06QT5-F1
#
_cell.length_a   1.000
_cell.length_b   1.000
_cell.length_c   1.000
_cell.angle_alpha   90.00
_cell.angle_beta   90.00
_cell.angle_gamma   90.00
#
_symmetry.space_group_name_H-M   'P 1'
#
loop_
_entity.id
_entity.type
_entity.pdbx_description
1 polymer ?
#
loop_
_entity_poly.entity_id
_entity_poly.type
_entity_poly.pdbx_seq_one_letter_code
_entity_poly.pdbx_strand_id
1 'polypeptide(L)'
;MEKSKRPLIKKRRRRPFRKKKQSFRRRRPSIPPGQIDFTNTSLLNQFISQQGKILSRRVTRLTLKQQRLMTIAIKQARILALLPFVSDETKFRKKQKKQFTRKQKKQFRKKQKKEFPRTTSNG
;
A
#
# COMPACT_ATOMS: atom_id res chain seq x y z
N MET A 1 -12.46 63.19 28.51
CA MET A 1 -12.74 61.74 28.37
C MET A 1 -12.81 61.38 26.88
N GLU A 2 -11.69 61.18 26.21
CA GLU A 2 -11.69 60.66 24.83
C GLU A 2 -11.75 59.13 24.85
N LYS A 3 -12.79 58.55 24.24
CA LYS A 3 -12.92 57.11 24.02
C LYS A 3 -12.34 56.77 22.65
N SER A 4 -11.23 56.07 22.63
CA SER A 4 -10.52 55.64 21.42
C SER A 4 -11.37 54.71 20.55
N LYS A 5 -11.65 55.13 19.30
CA LYS A 5 -12.29 54.28 18.29
C LYS A 5 -11.26 53.31 17.72
N ARG A 6 -11.26 52.05 18.19
CA ARG A 6 -10.46 50.98 17.56
C ARG A 6 -11.06 50.62 16.19
N PRO A 7 -10.26 50.53 15.11
CA PRO A 7 -10.81 50.21 13.79
C PRO A 7 -11.25 48.74 13.72
N LEU A 8 -12.46 48.50 13.20
CA LEU A 8 -13.02 47.17 13.00
C LEU A 8 -12.28 46.44 11.87
N ILE A 9 -11.50 45.43 12.23
CA ILE A 9 -10.82 44.54 11.28
C ILE A 9 -11.88 43.81 10.44
N LYS A 10 -11.95 44.11 9.13
CA LYS A 10 -12.85 43.43 8.17
C LYS A 10 -12.54 41.92 8.13
N LYS A 11 -13.43 41.09 8.67
CA LYS A 11 -13.35 39.61 8.56
C LYS A 11 -13.39 39.21 7.08
N ARG A 12 -12.27 38.71 6.54
CA ARG A 12 -12.20 38.13 5.19
C ARG A 12 -13.20 36.95 5.12
N ARG A 13 -14.19 37.04 4.23
CA ARG A 13 -15.15 35.94 3.98
C ARG A 13 -14.37 34.71 3.53
N ARG A 14 -14.42 33.63 4.33
CA ARG A 14 -13.77 32.36 3.99
C ARG A 14 -14.44 31.82 2.73
N ARG A 15 -13.68 31.70 1.64
CA ARG A 15 -14.15 31.09 0.40
C ARG A 15 -14.65 29.67 0.74
N PRO A 16 -15.88 29.28 0.35
CA PRO A 16 -16.32 27.92 0.59
C PRO A 16 -15.42 26.99 -0.21
N PHE A 17 -14.78 26.03 0.47
CA PHE A 17 -14.02 24.97 -0.21
C PHE A 17 -14.99 24.21 -1.12
N ARG A 18 -14.95 24.49 -2.42
CA ARG A 18 -15.72 23.78 -3.44
C ARG A 18 -15.18 22.36 -3.51
N LYS A 19 -15.75 21.45 -2.72
CA LYS A 19 -15.41 20.02 -2.75
C LYS A 19 -15.70 19.52 -4.15
N LYS A 20 -14.66 19.16 -4.91
CA LYS A 20 -14.84 18.44 -6.17
C LYS A 20 -15.67 17.19 -5.85
N LYS A 21 -16.79 17.01 -6.56
CA LYS A 21 -17.60 15.78 -6.48
C LYS A 21 -16.69 14.64 -6.96
N GLN A 22 -16.03 13.96 -6.01
CA GLN A 22 -15.19 12.81 -6.30
C GLN A 22 -16.05 11.82 -7.10
N SER A 23 -15.61 11.48 -8.32
CA SER A 23 -16.37 10.60 -9.20
C SER A 23 -16.72 9.31 -8.47
N PHE A 24 -18.02 9.04 -8.41
CA PHE A 24 -18.53 7.80 -7.86
C PHE A 24 -17.92 6.63 -8.65
N ARG A 25 -17.41 5.65 -7.89
CA ARG A 25 -17.32 4.23 -8.26
C ARG A 25 -16.33 3.86 -9.37
N ARG A 26 -15.07 3.65 -8.97
CA ARG A 26 -14.38 2.45 -9.45
C ARG A 26 -14.92 1.27 -8.66
N ARG A 27 -15.52 0.30 -9.36
CA ARG A 27 -16.24 -0.84 -8.78
C ARG A 27 -15.38 -1.60 -7.78
N ARG A 28 -16.06 -2.14 -6.76
CA ARG A 28 -15.49 -2.97 -5.71
C ARG A 28 -14.96 -4.28 -6.32
N PRO A 29 -13.82 -4.82 -5.86
CA PRO A 29 -13.65 -6.26 -5.95
C PRO A 29 -14.71 -6.91 -5.05
N SER A 30 -15.63 -7.64 -5.67
CA SER A 30 -16.67 -8.37 -4.95
C SER A 30 -16.03 -9.61 -4.34
N ILE A 31 -15.65 -9.56 -3.06
CA ILE A 31 -15.43 -10.79 -2.31
C ILE A 31 -16.79 -11.46 -2.16
N PRO A 32 -16.98 -12.72 -2.61
CA PRO A 32 -18.25 -13.40 -2.43
C PRO A 32 -18.59 -13.50 -0.93
N PRO A 33 -19.85 -13.27 -0.55
CA PRO A 33 -20.28 -13.42 0.84
C PRO A 33 -20.09 -14.89 1.26
N GLY A 34 -19.46 -15.12 2.42
CA GLY A 34 -19.26 -16.46 2.98
C GLY A 34 -17.84 -17.03 2.86
N GLN A 35 -16.92 -16.37 2.16
CA GLN A 35 -15.55 -16.89 1.97
C GLN A 35 -14.51 -16.31 2.96
N ILE A 36 -14.97 -15.57 3.98
CA ILE A 36 -14.11 -14.83 4.92
C ILE A 36 -13.93 -15.66 6.19
N ASP A 37 -12.92 -16.54 6.16
CA ASP A 37 -12.53 -17.37 7.29
C ASP A 37 -11.09 -17.09 7.71
N PHE A 38 -10.78 -17.37 8.97
CA PHE A 38 -9.43 -17.18 9.54
C PHE A 38 -8.40 -18.21 9.01
N THR A 39 -8.89 -19.33 8.46
CA THR A 39 -8.06 -20.40 7.86
C THR A 39 -7.51 -20.02 6.49
N ASN A 40 -8.21 -19.15 5.76
CA ASN A 40 -7.86 -18.73 4.40
C ASN A 40 -6.73 -17.70 4.38
N THR A 41 -5.54 -18.10 4.82
CA THR A 41 -4.35 -17.22 4.97
C THR A 41 -3.99 -16.47 3.69
N SER A 42 -4.17 -17.08 2.51
CA SER A 42 -3.92 -16.43 1.21
C SER A 42 -4.76 -15.17 1.01
N LEU A 43 -6.06 -15.24 1.35
CA LEU A 43 -6.98 -14.12 1.25
C LEU A 43 -6.65 -13.06 2.30
N LEU A 44 -6.42 -13.47 3.56
CA LEU A 44 -6.10 -12.54 4.65
C LEU A 44 -4.79 -11.78 4.39
N ASN A 45 -3.79 -12.45 3.80
CA ASN A 45 -2.50 -11.86 3.45
C ASN A 45 -2.61 -10.69 2.46
N GLN A 46 -3.65 -10.67 1.60
CA GLN A 46 -3.88 -9.58 0.66
C GLN A 46 -4.42 -8.30 1.35
N PHE A 47 -5.02 -8.44 2.54
CA PHE A 47 -5.60 -7.34 3.31
C PHE A 47 -4.73 -6.83 4.47
N ILE A 48 -3.55 -7.40 4.64
CA ILE A 48 -2.52 -6.90 5.55
C ILE A 48 -1.42 -6.18 4.77
N SER A 49 -0.82 -5.18 5.41
CA SER A 49 0.40 -4.58 4.92
C SER A 49 1.56 -5.54 5.12
N GLN A 50 2.64 -5.25 4.42
CA GLN A 50 3.89 -5.98 4.62
C GLN A 50 4.39 -5.98 6.06
N GLN A 51 4.12 -4.91 6.83
CA GLN A 51 4.45 -4.76 8.26
C GLN A 51 3.59 -5.65 9.17
N GLY A 52 2.61 -6.37 8.60
CA GLY A 52 1.60 -7.08 9.36
C GLY A 52 0.54 -6.15 9.95
N LYS A 53 0.31 -4.94 9.42
CA LYS A 53 -0.80 -4.06 9.86
C LYS A 53 -2.03 -4.26 9.00
N ILE A 54 -3.23 -4.20 9.58
CA ILE A 54 -4.47 -4.35 8.81
C ILE A 54 -4.69 -3.11 7.93
N LEU A 55 -4.93 -3.31 6.64
CA LEU A 55 -5.20 -2.21 5.71
C LEU A 55 -6.57 -1.58 5.96
N SER A 56 -6.65 -0.26 5.83
CA SER A 56 -7.91 0.47 6.04
C SER A 56 -8.92 0.17 4.93
N ARG A 57 -10.22 0.26 5.26
CA ARG A 57 -11.33 0.09 4.30
C ARG A 57 -11.22 0.97 3.05
N ARG A 58 -10.62 2.16 3.17
CA ARG A 58 -10.44 3.10 2.05
C ARG A 58 -9.45 2.58 1.01
N VAL A 59 -8.46 1.83 1.46
CA VAL A 59 -7.44 1.21 0.60
C VAL A 59 -7.97 -0.09 0.00
N THR A 60 -8.56 -0.95 0.83
CA THR A 60 -9.08 -2.27 0.43
C THR A 60 -10.37 -2.20 -0.39
N ARG A 61 -11.12 -1.09 -0.28
CA ARG A 61 -12.40 -0.84 -0.97
C ARG A 61 -13.52 -1.83 -0.64
N LEU A 62 -13.45 -2.48 0.52
CA LEU A 62 -14.48 -3.39 1.00
C LEU A 62 -15.75 -2.67 1.48
N THR A 63 -16.86 -3.42 1.54
CA THR A 63 -18.04 -2.99 2.31
C THR A 63 -17.70 -2.87 3.80
N LEU A 64 -18.50 -2.11 4.56
CA LEU A 64 -18.31 -2.02 6.01
C LEU A 64 -18.48 -3.39 6.68
N LYS A 65 -19.48 -4.17 6.25
CA LYS A 65 -19.74 -5.53 6.76
C LYS A 65 -18.56 -6.46 6.49
N GLN A 66 -18.07 -6.52 5.25
CA GLN A 66 -16.90 -7.33 4.89
C GLN A 66 -15.65 -6.90 5.66
N GLN A 67 -15.39 -5.59 5.80
CA GLN A 67 -14.23 -5.13 6.56
C GLN A 67 -14.29 -5.57 8.03
N ARG A 68 -15.47 -5.53 8.67
CA ARG A 68 -15.65 -6.00 10.05
C ARG A 68 -15.34 -7.49 10.17
N LEU A 69 -15.93 -8.31 9.29
CA LEU A 69 -15.68 -9.76 9.24
C LEU A 69 -14.19 -10.04 9.00
N MET A 70 -13.57 -9.34 8.06
CA MET A 70 -12.15 -9.48 7.73
C MET A 70 -11.24 -9.10 8.90
N THR A 71 -11.60 -8.07 9.66
CA THR A 71 -10.84 -7.65 10.85
C THR A 71 -10.92 -8.71 11.95
N ILE A 72 -12.08 -9.34 12.13
CA ILE A 72 -12.28 -10.43 13.10
C ILE A 72 -11.45 -11.65 12.68
N ALA A 73 -11.56 -12.08 11.41
CA ALA A 73 -10.81 -13.21 10.88
C ALA A 73 -9.29 -13.02 10.99
N ILE A 74 -8.77 -11.82 10.66
CA ILE A 74 -7.33 -11.53 10.81
C ILE A 74 -6.90 -11.60 12.29
N LYS A 75 -7.72 -11.10 13.22
CA LYS A 75 -7.40 -11.17 14.66
C LYS A 75 -7.36 -12.62 15.15
N GLN A 76 -8.32 -13.44 14.75
CA GLN A 76 -8.34 -14.87 15.07
C GLN A 76 -7.11 -15.58 14.50
N ALA A 77 -6.79 -15.35 13.22
CA ALA A 77 -5.61 -15.92 12.57
C ALA A 77 -4.29 -15.54 13.27
N ARG A 78 -4.20 -14.32 13.83
CA ARG A 78 -3.03 -13.90 14.61
C ARG A 78 -2.90 -14.60 15.96
N ILE A 79 -4.02 -14.78 16.67
CA ILE A 79 -4.04 -15.53 17.94
C ILE A 79 -3.58 -16.98 17.71
N LEU A 80 -3.99 -17.56 16.58
CA LEU A 80 -3.58 -18.91 16.15
C LEU A 80 -2.20 -18.96 15.46
N ALA A 81 -1.42 -17.88 15.51
CA ALA A 81 -0.09 -17.77 14.90
C ALA A 81 -0.02 -18.03 13.38
N LEU A 82 -1.16 -18.01 12.66
CA LEU A 82 -1.22 -18.12 11.19
C LEU A 82 -0.72 -16.84 10.50
N LEU A 83 -0.86 -15.70 11.18
CA LEU A 83 -0.42 -14.38 10.68
C LEU A 83 0.44 -13.66 11.73
N PRO A 84 1.46 -12.91 11.29
CA PRO A 84 2.32 -12.16 12.21
C PRO A 84 1.61 -10.93 12.78
N PHE A 85 1.90 -10.61 14.04
CA PHE A 85 1.52 -9.34 14.67
C PHE A 85 2.42 -8.18 14.21
N VAL A 86 3.72 -8.45 14.09
CA VAL A 86 4.77 -7.53 13.64
C VAL A 86 5.65 -8.33 12.69
N SER A 87 5.97 -7.75 11.53
CA SER A 87 6.92 -8.36 10.60
C SER A 87 8.19 -7.51 10.50
N ASP A 88 9.34 -8.20 10.42
CA ASP A 88 10.63 -7.56 10.30
C ASP A 88 10.79 -6.92 8.91
N GLU A 89 10.61 -5.60 8.83
CA GLU A 89 10.83 -4.83 7.59
C GLU A 89 12.24 -5.03 7.00
N THR A 90 13.21 -5.34 7.86
CA THR A 90 14.63 -5.51 7.53
C THR A 90 14.86 -6.61 6.50
N LYS A 91 14.06 -7.68 6.52
CA LYS A 91 14.17 -8.80 5.57
C LYS A 91 13.69 -8.41 4.17
N PHE A 92 12.65 -7.59 4.07
CA PHE A 92 12.14 -7.15 2.77
C PHE A 92 13.03 -6.12 2.08
N ARG A 93 13.52 -5.11 2.82
CA ARG A 93 14.38 -4.06 2.26
C ARG A 93 15.66 -4.64 1.66
N LYS A 94 16.21 -5.69 2.28
CA LYS A 94 17.35 -6.47 1.76
C LYS A 94 17.00 -7.19 0.44
N LYS A 95 15.80 -7.77 0.31
CA LYS A 95 15.35 -8.45 -0.92
C LYS A 95 15.26 -7.48 -2.12
N GLN A 96 14.77 -6.26 -1.90
CA GLN A 96 14.71 -5.23 -2.95
C GLN A 96 16.11 -4.77 -3.39
N LYS A 97 17.02 -4.50 -2.43
CA LYS A 97 18.42 -4.14 -2.75
C LYS A 97 19.12 -5.24 -3.56
N LYS A 98 18.95 -6.51 -3.19
CA LYS A 98 19.56 -7.66 -3.90
C LYS A 98 19.05 -7.83 -5.33
N GLN A 99 17.78 -7.50 -5.60
CA GLN A 99 17.23 -7.53 -6.97
C GLN A 99 17.73 -6.38 -7.83
N PHE A 100 17.89 -5.19 -7.25
CA PHE A 100 18.41 -4.01 -7.96
C PHE A 100 19.87 -4.21 -8.37
N THR A 101 20.73 -4.69 -7.46
CA THR A 101 22.13 -4.98 -7.79
C THR A 101 22.26 -6.08 -8.85
N ARG A 102 21.44 -7.13 -8.78
CA ARG A 102 21.42 -8.20 -9.79
C ARG A 102 20.94 -7.70 -11.16
N LYS A 103 19.97 -6.79 -11.22
CA LYS A 103 19.52 -6.15 -12.48
C LYS A 103 20.63 -5.30 -13.10
N GLN A 104 21.29 -4.45 -12.32
CA GLN A 104 22.41 -3.65 -12.82
C GLN A 104 23.58 -4.52 -13.31
N LYS A 105 23.94 -5.58 -12.56
CA LYS A 105 24.99 -6.53 -12.97
C LYS A 105 24.63 -7.27 -14.27
N LYS A 106 23.36 -7.59 -14.49
CA LYS A 106 22.87 -8.22 -15.73
C LYS A 106 22.89 -7.26 -16.92
N GLN A 107 22.60 -5.98 -16.70
CA GLN A 107 22.71 -4.93 -17.72
C GLN A 107 24.17 -4.67 -18.12
N PHE A 108 25.08 -4.55 -17.14
CA PHE A 108 26.52 -4.40 -17.39
C PHE A 108 27.09 -5.57 -18.20
N ARG A 109 26.77 -6.82 -17.82
CA ARG A 109 27.21 -8.02 -18.54
C ARG A 109 26.62 -8.14 -19.95
N LYS A 110 25.41 -7.63 -20.19
CA LYS A 110 24.82 -7.51 -21.55
C LYS A 110 25.53 -6.45 -22.38
N LYS A 111 25.90 -5.31 -21.79
CA LYS A 111 26.64 -4.23 -22.46
C LYS A 111 28.02 -4.71 -22.93
N GLN A 112 28.75 -5.39 -22.04
CA GLN A 112 30.06 -5.99 -22.35
C GLN A 112 30.04 -6.99 -23.50
N LYS A 113 29.02 -7.87 -23.57
CA LYS A 113 28.85 -8.82 -24.69
C LYS A 113 28.51 -8.15 -26.02
N LYS A 114 27.99 -6.92 -25.99
CA LYS A 114 27.62 -6.15 -27.18
C LYS A 114 28.79 -5.32 -27.72
N GLU A 115 29.62 -4.81 -26.81
CA GLU A 115 30.81 -3.99 -27.15
C GLU A 115 32.02 -4.84 -27.52
N PHE A 116 32.11 -6.08 -27.05
CA PHE A 116 33.17 -7.04 -27.41
C PHE A 116 32.59 -8.37 -27.90
N PRO A 117 32.15 -8.47 -29.17
CA PRO A 117 31.75 -9.74 -29.75
C PRO A 117 32.98 -10.67 -29.82
N ARG A 118 32.84 -11.90 -29.32
CA ARG A 118 33.92 -12.90 -29.39
C ARG A 118 34.17 -13.23 -30.85
N THR A 119 35.34 -12.89 -31.37
CA THR A 119 35.79 -13.35 -32.68
C THR A 119 36.02 -14.85 -32.60
N THR A 120 35.21 -15.64 -33.31
CA THR A 120 35.48 -17.05 -33.50
C THR A 120 36.59 -17.15 -34.54
N SER A 121 37.83 -17.36 -34.10
CA SER A 121 38.90 -17.79 -34.98
C SER A 121 38.62 -19.24 -35.38
N ASN A 122 37.93 -19.42 -36.49
CA ASN A 122 37.86 -20.72 -37.16
C ASN A 122 39.21 -20.92 -37.85
N GLY A 123 40.02 -21.80 -37.30
CA GLY A 123 41.22 -22.35 -37.95
C GLY A 123 40.84 -23.49 -38.87
#